data_AF-A0A8T3KTQ2-F1
#
_entry.id   AF-A0A8T3KTQ2-F1
#
_cell.length_a   1.000
_cell.length_b   1.000
_cell.length_c   1.000
_cell.angle_alpha   90.00
_cell.angle_beta   90.00
_cell.angle_gamma   90.00
#
_symmetry.space_group_name_H-M   'P 1'
#
loop_
_entity.id
_entity.type
_entity.pdbx_description
1 polymer ?
#
loop_
_entity_poly.entity_id
_entity_poly.type
_entity_poly.pdbx_seq_one_letter_code
_entity_poly.pdbx_strand_id
1 'polypeptide(L)'
;MHKRKHIQQAATYFLPHVGWDLNKAIDYAERLWQRLTERSYGAPEANGPRQSENWYGKLQGATKKQFDAFWNAFNFKQGRDGAAMRWYQLGDLTEQQAKQIIDAARAEAQRPLAPGVSRKMAQGWILERRWDDHKATDNQPPDMRKAEIRVKRSDLAALKRHQEKCPTDAQAKKIEQLESQIQELLRASEASVS
;
A
#
# COMPACT_ATOMS: atom_id res chain seq x y z
N MET A 1 24.52 -23.63 -4.18
CA MET A 1 25.37 -23.79 -2.98
C MET A 1 26.78 -23.32 -3.32
N HIS A 2 27.51 -22.59 -2.46
CA HIS A 2 28.87 -22.14 -2.80
C HIS A 2 29.91 -23.23 -2.52
N LYS A 3 30.86 -23.44 -3.47
CA LYS A 3 31.95 -24.44 -3.39
C LYS A 3 32.67 -24.41 -2.03
N ARG A 4 33.03 -23.23 -1.54
CA ARG A 4 33.71 -23.05 -0.25
C ARG A 4 32.91 -23.63 0.93
N LYS A 5 31.61 -23.33 1.00
CA LYS A 5 30.74 -23.83 2.09
C LYS A 5 30.57 -25.34 2.01
N HIS A 6 30.46 -25.87 0.79
CA HIS A 6 30.41 -27.32 0.57
C HIS A 6 31.69 -28.01 1.03
N ILE A 7 32.86 -27.50 0.60
CA ILE A 7 34.15 -28.09 0.98
C ILE A 7 34.33 -28.08 2.50
N GLN A 8 33.98 -26.98 3.17
CA GLN A 8 34.06 -26.90 4.62
C GLN A 8 33.18 -27.96 5.30
N GLN A 9 31.92 -28.10 4.88
CA GLN A 9 30.99 -29.08 5.45
C GLN A 9 31.43 -30.53 5.18
N ALA A 10 31.84 -30.82 3.95
CA ALA A 10 32.29 -32.15 3.55
C ALA A 10 33.63 -32.53 4.21
N ALA A 11 34.57 -31.60 4.32
CA ALA A 11 35.84 -31.84 5.02
C ALA A 11 35.62 -32.15 6.50
N THR A 12 34.71 -31.43 7.18
CA THR A 12 34.32 -31.75 8.57
C THR A 12 33.77 -33.18 8.70
N TYR A 13 32.99 -33.62 7.72
CA TYR A 13 32.45 -34.97 7.69
C TYR A 13 33.51 -36.04 7.39
N PHE A 14 34.48 -35.75 6.51
CA PHE A 14 35.52 -36.71 6.13
C PHE A 14 36.69 -36.80 7.12
N LEU A 15 36.92 -35.77 7.95
CA LEU A 15 38.03 -35.71 8.92
C LEU A 15 38.20 -37.00 9.76
N PRO A 16 37.14 -37.57 10.38
CA PRO A 16 37.26 -38.80 11.17
C PRO A 16 37.69 -40.02 10.34
N HIS A 17 37.35 -40.03 9.04
CA HIS A 17 37.58 -41.17 8.15
C HIS A 17 38.97 -41.14 7.49
N VAL A 18 39.68 -40.02 7.55
CA VAL A 18 41.04 -39.87 7.01
C VAL A 18 42.11 -39.73 8.10
N GLY A 19 41.76 -40.10 9.35
CA GLY A 19 42.69 -40.01 10.48
C GLY A 19 43.00 -38.57 10.88
N TRP A 20 42.03 -37.66 10.76
CA TRP A 20 42.17 -36.24 11.08
C TRP A 20 43.18 -35.46 10.21
N ASP A 21 43.57 -36.02 9.07
CA ASP A 21 44.37 -35.35 8.06
C ASP A 21 43.52 -34.36 7.25
N LEU A 22 43.66 -33.07 7.55
CA LEU A 22 42.88 -32.00 6.92
C LEU A 22 43.09 -31.94 5.41
N ASN A 23 44.30 -32.20 4.91
CA ASN A 23 44.60 -32.11 3.48
C ASN A 23 43.85 -33.21 2.72
N LYS A 24 43.86 -34.44 3.25
CA LYS A 24 43.09 -35.55 2.67
C LYS A 24 41.58 -35.27 2.71
N ALA A 25 41.07 -34.73 3.81
CA ALA A 25 39.65 -34.40 3.93
C ALA A 25 39.21 -33.34 2.90
N ILE A 26 40.04 -32.33 2.66
CA ILE A 26 39.82 -31.30 1.62
C ILE A 26 39.87 -31.95 0.24
N ASP A 27 40.86 -32.78 -0.07
CA ASP A 27 40.96 -33.47 -1.37
C ASP A 27 39.72 -34.32 -1.67
N TYR A 28 39.21 -35.06 -0.69
CA TYR A 28 37.96 -35.82 -0.85
C TYR A 28 36.76 -34.91 -1.10
N ALA A 29 36.66 -33.80 -0.36
CA ALA A 29 35.60 -32.81 -0.54
C ALA A 29 35.65 -32.14 -1.92
N GLU A 30 36.85 -31.86 -2.45
CA GLU A 30 37.02 -31.29 -3.78
C GLU A 30 36.65 -32.29 -4.89
N ARG A 31 37.07 -33.55 -4.76
CA ARG A 31 36.70 -34.62 -5.69
C ARG A 31 35.19 -34.87 -5.69
N LEU A 32 34.56 -34.84 -4.51
CA LEU A 32 33.11 -34.94 -4.39
C LEU A 32 32.42 -33.77 -5.10
N TRP A 33 32.88 -32.54 -4.86
CA TRP A 33 32.36 -31.36 -5.54
C TRP A 33 32.48 -31.47 -7.07
N GLN A 34 33.62 -31.94 -7.57
CA GLN A 34 33.84 -32.14 -9.00
C GLN A 34 32.86 -33.16 -9.58
N ARG A 35 32.71 -34.33 -8.95
CA ARG A 35 31.75 -35.37 -9.34
C ARG A 35 30.30 -34.88 -9.31
N LEU A 36 29.93 -34.07 -8.32
CA LEU A 36 28.61 -33.45 -8.24
C LEU A 36 28.42 -32.44 -9.37
N THR A 37 29.44 -31.67 -9.71
CA THR A 37 29.39 -30.69 -10.80
C THR A 37 29.24 -31.38 -12.15
N GLU A 38 29.99 -32.46 -12.41
CA GLU A 38 29.86 -33.29 -13.62
C GLU A 38 28.44 -33.87 -13.78
N ARG A 39 27.75 -34.14 -12.66
CA ARG A 39 26.37 -34.62 -12.63
C ARG A 39 25.32 -33.52 -12.50
N SER A 40 25.71 -32.26 -12.71
CA SER A 40 24.83 -31.08 -12.62
C SER A 40 24.22 -30.79 -11.23
N TYR A 41 24.79 -31.33 -10.16
CA TYR A 41 24.41 -31.04 -8.76
C TYR A 41 25.32 -30.00 -8.08
N GLY A 42 26.54 -29.81 -8.60
CA GLY A 42 27.61 -29.08 -7.90
C GLY A 42 27.61 -27.58 -8.18
N ALA A 43 27.59 -27.15 -9.44
CA ALA A 43 27.60 -25.72 -9.73
C ALA A 43 26.24 -25.10 -9.39
N PRO A 44 26.16 -24.03 -8.57
CA PRO A 44 25.02 -23.15 -8.69
C PRO A 44 25.01 -22.69 -10.15
N GLU A 45 23.93 -22.96 -10.87
CA GLU A 45 23.69 -22.27 -12.14
C GLU A 45 24.03 -20.80 -11.89
N ALA A 46 24.88 -20.24 -12.74
CA ALA A 46 25.12 -18.81 -12.71
C ALA A 46 23.72 -18.21 -12.95
N ASN A 47 23.05 -17.81 -11.87
CA ASN A 47 21.91 -16.94 -11.94
C ASN A 47 22.49 -15.75 -12.68
N GLY A 48 22.21 -15.69 -13.99
CA GLY A 48 22.69 -14.62 -14.84
C GLY A 48 22.32 -13.28 -14.19
N PRO A 49 22.91 -12.16 -14.64
CA PRO A 49 22.45 -10.86 -14.20
C PRO A 49 20.92 -10.89 -14.27
N ARG A 50 20.25 -10.77 -13.11
CA ARG A 50 18.78 -10.78 -13.06
C ARG A 50 18.38 -9.70 -14.04
N GLN A 51 17.80 -10.08 -15.18
CA GLN A 51 17.34 -9.12 -16.14
C GLN A 51 16.28 -8.32 -15.41
N SER A 52 16.65 -7.13 -14.93
CA SER A 52 15.70 -6.19 -14.37
C SER A 52 14.95 -5.65 -15.57
N GLU A 53 13.94 -6.40 -16.01
CA GLU A 53 13.00 -5.89 -16.99
C GLU A 53 12.38 -4.63 -16.42
N ASN A 54 12.40 -3.53 -17.19
CA ASN A 54 11.76 -2.28 -16.80
C ASN A 54 10.24 -2.41 -16.97
N TRP A 55 9.58 -2.96 -15.95
CA TRP A 55 8.14 -3.19 -15.95
C TRP A 55 7.35 -1.89 -15.98
N TYR A 56 7.86 -0.84 -15.33
CA TYR A 56 7.24 0.47 -15.40
C TYR A 56 7.23 1.02 -16.84
N GLY A 57 8.28 0.76 -17.63
CA GLY A 57 8.35 1.11 -19.04
C GLY A 57 7.35 0.36 -19.92
N LYS A 58 6.90 -0.84 -19.50
CA LYS A 58 5.87 -1.62 -20.21
C LYS A 58 4.45 -1.08 -20.01
N LEU A 59 4.20 -0.28 -18.97
CA LEU A 59 2.90 0.38 -18.76
C LEU A 59 2.73 1.55 -19.74
N GLN A 60 1.60 1.60 -20.44
CA GLN A 60 1.27 2.65 -21.40
C GLN A 60 -0.13 3.23 -21.16
N GLY A 61 -0.40 4.39 -21.77
CA GLY A 61 -1.74 5.00 -21.82
C GLY A 61 -2.42 5.17 -20.46
N ALA A 62 -3.66 4.70 -20.36
CA ALA A 62 -4.48 4.79 -19.15
C ALA A 62 -3.90 3.98 -17.98
N THR A 63 -3.42 2.77 -18.24
CA THR A 63 -2.87 1.87 -17.22
C THR A 63 -1.66 2.49 -16.50
N LYS A 64 -0.80 3.19 -17.26
CA LYS A 64 0.33 3.94 -16.67
C LYS A 64 -0.14 5.07 -15.75
N LYS A 65 -1.13 5.85 -16.19
CA LYS A 65 -1.71 6.95 -15.38
C LYS A 65 -2.34 6.42 -14.09
N GLN A 66 -3.09 5.32 -14.17
CA GLN A 66 -3.70 4.67 -13.02
C GLN A 66 -2.63 4.15 -12.05
N PHE A 67 -1.56 3.51 -12.55
CA PHE A 67 -0.45 3.07 -11.73
C PHE A 67 0.28 4.24 -11.05
N ASP A 68 0.52 5.35 -11.76
CA ASP A 68 1.15 6.53 -11.17
C ASP A 68 0.27 7.15 -10.07
N ALA A 69 -1.05 7.18 -10.26
CA ALA A 69 -2.00 7.59 -9.23
C ALA A 69 -1.97 6.66 -8.00
N PHE A 70 -1.96 5.34 -8.21
CA PHE A 70 -1.77 4.35 -7.15
C PHE A 70 -0.43 4.54 -6.42
N TRP A 71 0.65 4.71 -7.16
CA TRP A 71 2.00 4.87 -6.61
C TRP A 71 2.12 6.11 -5.73
N ASN A 72 1.39 7.16 -6.08
CA ASN A 72 1.28 8.37 -5.27
C ASN A 72 0.40 8.15 -4.03
N ALA A 73 -0.72 7.45 -4.17
CA ALA A 73 -1.62 7.11 -3.06
C ALA A 73 -0.98 6.21 -1.99
N PHE A 74 -0.24 5.17 -2.39
CA PHE A 74 0.35 4.19 -1.47
C PHE A 74 1.48 4.77 -0.59
N ASN A 75 2.10 5.88 -1.03
CA ASN A 75 3.07 6.68 -0.28
C ASN A 75 4.27 5.92 0.34
N PHE A 76 4.61 4.75 -0.19
CA PHE A 76 5.79 3.99 0.20
C PHE A 76 6.70 3.78 -1.02
N LYS A 77 7.72 4.64 -1.15
CA LYS A 77 8.50 4.85 -2.38
C LYS A 77 9.63 3.83 -2.59
N GLN A 78 9.39 2.55 -2.31
CA GLN A 78 10.37 1.47 -2.50
C GLN A 78 9.81 0.38 -3.43
N GLY A 79 10.64 -0.14 -4.33
CA GLY A 79 10.27 -1.26 -5.20
C GLY A 79 9.23 -0.92 -6.29
N ARG A 80 9.30 0.30 -6.87
CA ARG A 80 8.36 0.78 -7.91
C ARG A 80 8.21 -0.20 -9.06
N ASP A 81 9.32 -0.75 -9.54
CA ASP A 81 9.30 -1.60 -10.72
C ASP A 81 8.67 -2.98 -10.44
N GLY A 82 8.93 -3.55 -9.24
CA GLY A 82 8.22 -4.74 -8.77
C GLY A 82 6.72 -4.50 -8.56
N ALA A 83 6.32 -3.30 -8.13
CA ALA A 83 4.91 -2.92 -8.07
C ALA A 83 4.30 -2.77 -9.47
N ALA A 84 5.02 -2.15 -10.40
CA ALA A 84 4.59 -2.01 -11.80
C ALA A 84 4.41 -3.38 -12.48
N MET A 85 5.29 -4.34 -12.21
CA MET A 85 5.14 -5.73 -12.65
C MET A 85 3.81 -6.33 -12.17
N ARG A 86 3.50 -6.19 -10.86
CA ARG A 86 2.25 -6.72 -10.31
C ARG A 86 1.04 -6.00 -10.83
N TRP A 87 1.13 -4.68 -11.04
CA TRP A 87 0.08 -3.91 -11.68
C TRP A 87 -0.20 -4.36 -13.11
N TYR A 88 0.86 -4.57 -13.90
CA TYR A 88 0.76 -5.09 -15.27
C TYR A 88 0.08 -6.47 -15.31
N GLN A 89 0.37 -7.33 -14.31
CA GLN A 89 -0.24 -8.65 -14.19
C GLN A 89 -1.74 -8.63 -13.82
N LEU A 90 -2.28 -7.51 -13.34
CA LEU A 90 -3.73 -7.38 -13.12
C LEU A 90 -4.52 -7.30 -14.43
N GLY A 91 -3.84 -7.01 -15.55
CA GLY A 91 -4.46 -6.84 -16.85
C GLY A 91 -5.20 -5.51 -16.99
N ASP A 92 -6.20 -5.50 -17.87
CA ASP A 92 -7.01 -4.31 -18.15
C ASP A 92 -8.01 -4.07 -17.02
N LEU A 93 -7.67 -3.11 -16.16
CA LEU A 93 -8.55 -2.65 -15.08
C LEU A 93 -9.57 -1.65 -15.62
N THR A 94 -10.83 -1.82 -15.24
CA THR A 94 -11.83 -0.76 -15.44
C THR A 94 -11.50 0.45 -14.58
N GLU A 95 -11.99 1.62 -14.96
CA GLU A 95 -11.75 2.86 -14.20
C GLU A 95 -12.25 2.74 -12.75
N GLN A 96 -13.38 2.03 -12.53
CA GLN A 96 -13.93 1.77 -11.20
C GLN A 96 -13.00 0.88 -10.36
N GLN A 97 -12.47 -0.20 -10.95
CA GLN A 97 -11.53 -1.08 -10.25
C GLN A 97 -10.23 -0.35 -9.90
N ALA A 98 -9.68 0.40 -10.85
CA ALA A 98 -8.48 1.20 -10.60
C ALA A 98 -8.71 2.22 -9.46
N LYS A 99 -9.88 2.89 -9.46
CA LYS A 99 -10.25 3.82 -8.39
C LYS A 99 -10.36 3.13 -7.03
N GLN A 100 -11.02 1.97 -6.95
CA GLN A 100 -11.12 1.18 -5.71
C GLN A 100 -9.74 0.84 -5.15
N ILE A 101 -8.83 0.37 -6.01
CA ILE A 101 -7.46 0.04 -5.62
C ILE A 101 -6.70 1.27 -5.10
N ILE A 102 -6.84 2.41 -5.79
CA ILE A 102 -6.20 3.68 -5.41
C ILE A 102 -6.73 4.18 -4.06
N ASP A 103 -8.04 4.11 -3.83
CA ASP A 103 -8.65 4.55 -2.57
C ASP A 103 -8.22 3.66 -1.40
N ALA A 104 -8.19 2.34 -1.60
CA ALA A 104 -7.65 1.40 -0.63
C ALA A 104 -6.16 1.63 -0.35
N ALA A 105 -5.37 1.99 -1.36
CA ALA A 105 -3.96 2.32 -1.20
C ALA A 105 -3.75 3.58 -0.34
N ARG A 106 -4.62 4.60 -0.46
CA ARG A 106 -4.57 5.79 0.41
C ARG A 106 -4.88 5.42 1.86
N ALA A 107 -5.88 4.57 2.08
CA ALA A 107 -6.23 4.11 3.43
C ALA A 107 -5.09 3.31 4.07
N GLU A 108 -4.47 2.39 3.33
CA GLU A 108 -3.31 1.62 3.81
C GLU A 108 -2.12 2.55 4.15
N ALA A 109 -1.87 3.60 3.36
CA ALA A 109 -0.81 4.56 3.63
C ALA A 109 -1.00 5.30 4.97
N GLN A 110 -2.26 5.59 5.34
CA GLN A 110 -2.63 6.26 6.59
C GLN A 110 -2.77 5.30 7.78
N ARG A 111 -2.72 3.99 7.54
CA ARG A 111 -2.92 2.99 8.59
C ARG A 111 -1.81 3.09 9.65
N PRO A 112 -2.16 3.21 10.94
CA PRO A 112 -1.18 3.16 12.01
C PRO A 112 -0.56 1.76 12.08
N LEU A 113 0.75 1.71 12.37
CA LEU A 113 1.49 0.46 12.54
C LEU A 113 1.84 0.27 14.01
N ALA A 114 1.78 -0.98 14.47
CA ALA A 114 2.31 -1.35 15.76
C ALA A 114 3.85 -1.23 15.78
N PRO A 115 4.46 -0.96 16.95
CA PRO A 115 5.92 -0.92 17.09
C PRO A 115 6.56 -2.22 16.59
N GLY A 116 7.63 -2.10 15.80
CA GLY A 116 8.35 -3.26 15.24
C GLY A 116 7.74 -3.87 13.97
N VAL A 117 6.54 -3.44 13.54
CA VAL A 117 5.92 -3.90 12.30
C VAL A 117 6.26 -2.95 11.16
N SER A 118 6.90 -3.47 10.11
CA SER A 118 7.18 -2.70 8.89
C SER A 118 6.00 -2.74 7.91
N ARG A 119 5.80 -1.66 7.15
CA ARG A 119 4.79 -1.64 6.08
C ARG A 119 5.12 -2.69 5.02
N LYS A 120 4.07 -3.29 4.47
CA LYS A 120 4.20 -4.20 3.34
C LYS A 120 4.60 -3.39 2.10
N MET A 121 5.52 -3.93 1.29
CA MET A 121 5.89 -3.35 0.00
C MET A 121 4.68 -3.32 -0.94
N ALA A 122 4.59 -2.30 -1.80
CA ALA A 122 3.51 -2.17 -2.79
C ALA A 122 3.36 -3.42 -3.66
N GLN A 123 4.48 -4.02 -4.08
CA GLN A 123 4.48 -5.28 -4.82
C GLN A 123 3.74 -6.40 -4.08
N GLY A 124 4.04 -6.61 -2.80
CA GLY A 124 3.41 -7.65 -2.00
C GLY A 124 1.96 -7.32 -1.67
N TRP A 125 1.64 -6.03 -1.50
CA TRP A 125 0.28 -5.57 -1.27
C TRP A 125 -0.62 -5.80 -2.48
N ILE A 126 -0.13 -5.50 -3.70
CA ILE A 126 -0.86 -5.76 -4.94
C ILE A 126 -1.02 -7.27 -5.16
N LEU A 127 0.06 -8.04 -4.96
CA LEU A 127 0.06 -9.48 -5.17
C LEU A 127 -0.98 -10.20 -4.30
N GLU A 128 -1.13 -9.77 -3.04
CA GLU A 128 -2.10 -10.34 -2.11
C GLU A 128 -3.50 -9.75 -2.25
N ARG A 129 -3.74 -8.88 -3.23
CA ARG A 129 -5.04 -8.25 -3.48
C ARG A 129 -5.65 -7.59 -2.24
N ARG A 130 -4.84 -6.97 -1.39
CA ARG A 130 -5.29 -6.41 -0.10
C ARG A 130 -6.30 -5.26 -0.21
N TRP A 131 -6.52 -4.73 -1.41
CA TRP A 131 -7.62 -3.80 -1.65
C TRP A 131 -8.99 -4.48 -1.56
N ASP A 132 -9.09 -5.80 -1.77
CA ASP A 132 -10.34 -6.56 -1.65
C ASP A 132 -10.79 -6.63 -0.17
N ASP A 133 -9.85 -6.63 0.77
CA ASP A 133 -10.13 -6.54 2.22
C ASP A 133 -10.63 -5.16 2.64
N HIS A 134 -10.34 -4.14 1.83
CA HIS A 134 -10.76 -2.79 2.09
C HIS A 134 -12.22 -2.63 1.68
N LYS A 135 -13.13 -2.80 2.65
CA LYS A 135 -14.50 -2.31 2.48
C LYS A 135 -14.41 -0.81 2.29
N ALA A 136 -14.71 -0.33 1.09
CA ALA A 136 -14.87 1.08 0.82
C ALA A 136 -15.83 1.62 1.89
N THR A 137 -15.29 2.38 2.84
CA THR A 137 -16.14 3.28 3.60
C THR A 137 -16.64 4.22 2.53
N ASP A 138 -17.96 4.28 2.31
CA ASP A 138 -18.56 5.21 1.36
C ASP A 138 -18.03 6.61 1.69
N ASN A 139 -16.96 6.99 1.01
CA ASN A 139 -16.48 8.36 0.94
C ASN A 139 -17.47 9.06 0.02
N GLN A 140 -18.71 9.19 0.49
CA GLN A 140 -19.57 10.24 -0.02
C GLN A 140 -18.78 11.53 0.17
N PRO A 141 -18.63 12.35 -0.88
CA PRO A 141 -18.06 13.69 -0.72
C PRO A 141 -18.81 14.36 0.44
N PRO A 142 -18.13 15.16 1.28
CA PRO A 142 -18.80 15.84 2.39
C PRO A 142 -20.02 16.53 1.81
N ASP A 143 -21.20 16.04 2.20
CA ASP A 143 -22.46 16.56 1.71
C ASP A 143 -22.41 18.08 1.95
N MET A 144 -22.33 18.85 0.85
CA MET A 144 -22.11 20.29 0.94
C MET A 144 -23.20 20.94 1.80
N ARG A 145 -24.39 20.32 1.85
CA ARG A 145 -25.50 20.73 2.73
C ARG A 145 -25.18 20.49 4.21
N LYS A 146 -24.57 19.36 4.58
CA LYS A 146 -24.11 19.12 5.97
C LYS A 146 -23.00 20.08 6.38
N ALA A 147 -22.10 20.42 5.47
CA ALA A 147 -21.08 21.43 5.71
C ALA A 147 -21.71 22.82 5.90
N GLU A 148 -22.68 23.18 5.07
CA GLU A 148 -23.41 24.45 5.16
C GLU A 148 -24.25 24.55 6.45
N ILE A 149 -24.93 23.48 6.86
CA ILE A 149 -25.64 23.39 8.14
C ILE A 149 -24.68 23.61 9.32
N ARG A 150 -23.46 23.04 9.26
CA ARG A 150 -22.46 23.21 10.32
C ARG A 150 -22.00 24.66 10.45
N VAL A 151 -21.77 25.36 9.34
CA VAL A 151 -21.40 26.79 9.33
C VAL A 151 -22.53 27.66 9.88
N LYS A 152 -23.76 27.47 9.39
CA LYS A 152 -24.92 28.24 9.88
C LYS A 152 -25.20 28.01 11.37
N ARG A 153 -24.97 26.79 11.88
CA ARG A 153 -25.06 26.49 13.32
C ARG A 153 -24.00 27.21 14.16
N SER A 154 -22.76 27.33 13.67
CA SER A 154 -21.74 28.11 14.39
C SER A 154 -22.06 29.60 14.40
N ASP A 155 -22.57 30.14 13.30
CA ASP A 155 -22.95 31.55 13.19
C ASP A 155 -24.14 31.88 14.11
N LEU A 156 -25.13 30.98 14.16
CA LEU A 156 -26.25 31.08 15.09
C LEU A 156 -25.79 31.05 16.55
N ALA A 157 -24.87 30.16 16.91
CA ALA A 157 -24.33 30.09 18.27
C ALA A 157 -23.56 31.36 18.66
N ALA A 158 -22.80 31.94 17.72
CA ALA A 158 -22.09 33.20 17.92
C ALA A 158 -23.05 34.37 18.11
N LEU A 159 -24.12 34.44 17.29
CA LEU A 159 -25.12 35.49 17.37
C LEU A 159 -25.96 35.41 18.66
N LYS A 160 -26.37 34.21 19.08
CA LYS A 160 -27.10 34.02 20.35
C LYS A 160 -26.27 34.49 21.56
N ARG A 161 -24.97 34.16 21.60
CA ARG A 161 -24.05 34.64 22.65
C ARG A 161 -23.89 36.16 22.65
N HIS A 162 -23.95 36.80 21.48
CA HIS A 162 -23.90 38.27 21.38
C HIS A 162 -25.22 38.91 21.82
N GLN A 163 -26.36 38.31 21.48
CA GLN A 163 -27.68 38.79 21.86
C GLN A 163 -27.91 38.72 23.38
N GLU A 164 -27.43 37.66 24.03
CA GLU A 164 -27.44 37.52 25.50
C GLU A 164 -26.69 38.66 26.20
N LYS A 165 -25.66 39.23 25.55
CA LYS A 165 -24.84 40.31 26.11
C LYS A 165 -25.37 41.70 25.75
N CYS A 166 -25.95 41.87 24.56
CA CYS A 166 -26.47 43.14 24.05
C CYS A 166 -27.72 42.91 23.19
N PRO A 167 -28.92 42.84 23.79
CA PRO A 167 -30.14 42.53 23.06
C PRO A 167 -30.45 43.65 22.07
N THR A 168 -30.44 43.31 20.77
CA THR A 168 -30.76 44.23 19.68
C THR A 168 -31.78 43.56 18.75
N ASP A 169 -32.85 44.25 18.38
CA ASP A 169 -33.90 43.72 17.49
C ASP A 169 -33.37 43.24 16.13
N ALA A 170 -32.31 43.88 15.62
CA ALA A 170 -31.64 43.48 14.39
C ALA A 170 -30.96 42.10 14.50
N GLN A 171 -30.46 41.74 15.69
CA GLN A 171 -29.83 40.44 15.94
C GLN A 171 -30.89 39.35 16.11
N ALA A 172 -32.01 39.65 16.76
CA ALA A 172 -33.15 38.74 16.92
C ALA A 172 -33.68 38.28 15.55
N LYS A 173 -33.90 39.23 14.62
CA LYS A 173 -34.34 38.93 13.25
C LYS A 173 -33.33 38.06 12.48
N LYS A 174 -32.03 38.27 12.69
CA LYS A 174 -30.98 37.50 12.02
C LYS A 174 -30.85 36.07 12.55
N ILE A 175 -31.14 35.86 13.84
CA ILE A 175 -31.19 34.53 14.45
C ILE A 175 -32.38 33.74 13.88
N GLU A 176 -33.55 34.36 13.80
CA GLU A 176 -34.75 33.75 13.20
C GLU A 176 -34.52 33.35 11.74
N GLN A 177 -33.84 34.19 10.95
CA GLN A 177 -33.45 33.88 9.58
C GLN A 177 -32.47 32.71 9.46
N LEU A 178 -31.52 32.57 10.39
CA LEU A 178 -30.59 31.44 10.38
C LEU A 178 -31.29 30.15 10.81
N GLU A 179 -32.23 30.21 11.75
CA GLU A 179 -33.03 29.06 12.17
C GLU A 179 -33.91 28.52 11.05
N SER A 180 -34.58 29.41 10.29
CA SER A 180 -35.39 29.00 9.13
C SER A 180 -34.55 28.37 8.03
N GLN A 181 -33.40 28.96 7.69
CA GLN A 181 -32.46 28.41 6.69
C GLN A 181 -31.92 27.02 7.08
N ILE A 182 -31.64 26.80 8.37
CA ILE A 182 -31.19 25.49 8.85
C ILE A 182 -32.33 24.46 8.73
N GLN A 183 -33.57 24.83 9.06
CA GLN A 183 -34.72 23.92 8.90
C GLN A 183 -35.01 23.58 7.44
N GLU A 184 -34.91 24.55 6.52
CA GLU A 184 -35.09 24.30 5.08
C GLU A 184 -34.03 23.34 4.56
N LEU A 185 -32.76 23.54 4.93
CA LEU A 185 -31.67 22.64 4.54
C LEU A 185 -31.85 21.22 5.10
N LEU A 186 -32.40 21.08 6.31
CA LEU A 186 -32.70 19.78 6.91
C LEU A 186 -33.84 19.08 6.16
N ARG A 187 -34.96 19.77 5.89
CA ARG A 187 -36.08 19.21 5.11
C ARG A 187 -35.66 18.81 3.69
N ALA A 188 -34.84 19.63 3.04
CA ALA A 188 -34.30 19.32 1.72
C ALA A 188 -33.33 18.14 1.74
N SER A 189 -32.67 17.86 2.87
CA SER A 189 -31.82 16.68 3.04
C SER A 189 -32.65 15.40 3.25
N GLU A 190 -33.73 15.47 4.01
CA GLU A 190 -34.66 14.34 4.25
C GLU A 190 -35.41 13.93 2.98
N ALA A 191 -35.87 14.91 2.19
CA ALA A 191 -36.57 14.68 0.92
C ALA A 191 -35.68 14.05 -0.18
N SER A 192 -34.35 14.20 -0.10
CA SER A 192 -33.42 13.60 -1.08
C SER A 192 -33.01 12.16 -0.78
N VAL A 193 -33.40 11.62 0.37
CA VAL A 193 -33.07 10.26 0.83
C VAL A 193 -34.26 9.29 0.64
N SER A 194 -35.44 9.82 0.28
CA SER A 194 -36.66 9.05 -0.05
C SER A 194 -36.81 8.87 -1.56
#